data_AF-A0AAV3ATL4-F1
#
_entry.id   AF-A0AAV3ATL4-F1
#
_cell.length_a   1.000
_cell.length_b   1.000
_cell.length_c   1.000
_cell.angle_alpha   90.00
_cell.angle_beta   90.00
_cell.angle_gamma   90.00
#
_symmetry.space_group_name_H-M   'P 1'
#
loop_
_entity.id
_entity.type
_entity.pdbx_description
1 polymer ?
#
loop_
_entity_poly.entity_id
_entity_poly.type
_entity_poly.pdbx_seq_one_letter_code
_entity_poly.pdbx_strand_id
1 'polypeptide(L)'
;MSVQENRAQGTATTVLKNSPAAQGVYAALFEKINLSPVSSLAGIEAFQNNDALAEATTDERVTAAVSVFLDLLKQSAKKVEKLDKTLLDGHIAALDDQISRQLDAVMHHPDFQRVESTWRGVKSLIDQTDFRQNVRIELLDISKDHLVQDFEDAPEISQSGLYAQTYIQEYDTPGGEPIAAAISNYEFDRSPQDIALLRNISKVAAAAHMPFI
;
A
#
# COMPACT_ATOMS: atom_id res chain seq x y z
N MET A 1 -3.93 33.85 -30.59
CA MET A 1 -3.84 34.45 -29.25
C MET A 1 -3.34 33.39 -28.30
N SER A 2 -2.11 33.61 -27.85
CA SER A 2 -1.40 32.88 -26.80
C SER A 2 -2.06 33.09 -25.46
N VAL A 3 -2.23 32.01 -24.68
CA VAL A 3 -2.47 32.09 -23.24
C VAL A 3 -1.21 31.61 -22.55
N GLN A 4 -0.48 32.58 -22.00
CA GLN A 4 0.56 32.41 -20.99
C GLN A 4 -0.07 32.26 -19.61
N GLU A 5 0.80 31.86 -18.68
CA GLU A 5 0.68 31.81 -17.21
C GLU A 5 0.18 30.49 -16.64
N ASN A 6 0.80 29.88 -15.62
CA ASN A 6 2.03 30.12 -14.88
C ASN A 6 2.19 28.90 -13.95
N ARG A 7 3.33 28.20 -13.97
CA ARG A 7 3.76 27.38 -12.83
C ARG A 7 5.27 27.26 -12.82
N ALA A 8 5.88 28.26 -12.20
CA ALA A 8 7.23 28.16 -11.68
C ALA A 8 7.28 27.07 -10.60
N GLN A 9 7.99 25.98 -10.87
CA GLN A 9 8.61 25.15 -9.84
C GLN A 9 10.08 25.08 -10.19
N GLY A 10 10.88 25.85 -9.46
CA GLY A 10 12.32 25.87 -9.61
C GLY A 10 12.89 24.52 -9.21
N THR A 11 13.40 23.78 -10.20
CA THR A 11 14.35 22.70 -10.00
C THR A 11 15.56 23.29 -9.27
N ALA A 12 15.77 22.87 -8.02
CA ALA A 12 16.95 23.27 -7.26
C ALA A 12 18.18 22.55 -7.84
N THR A 13 18.73 23.07 -8.93
CA THR A 13 20.05 22.69 -9.42
C THR A 13 21.07 23.14 -8.40
N THR A 14 21.57 22.20 -7.58
CA THR A 14 22.63 22.51 -6.63
C THR A 14 23.94 22.56 -7.38
N VAL A 15 24.29 23.74 -7.89
CA VAL A 15 25.64 24.00 -8.41
C VAL A 15 26.59 23.91 -7.21
N LEU A 16 27.45 22.88 -7.20
CA LEU A 16 28.55 22.81 -6.26
C LEU A 16 29.40 24.07 -6.44
N LYS A 17 29.28 25.03 -5.53
CA LYS A 17 30.11 26.24 -5.55
C LYS A 17 31.56 25.79 -5.53
N ASN A 18 32.27 26.03 -6.64
CA ASN A 18 33.71 25.91 -6.77
C ASN A 18 34.39 26.74 -5.66
N SER A 19 34.59 26.13 -4.49
CA SER A 19 35.63 26.54 -3.57
C SER A 19 36.91 25.87 -4.08
N PRO A 20 37.95 26.63 -4.47
CA PRO A 20 39.15 26.11 -5.12
C PRO A 20 39.98 25.13 -4.27
N ALA A 21 39.57 24.85 -3.02
CA ALA A 21 40.19 23.85 -2.15
C ALA A 21 39.56 22.44 -2.25
N ALA A 22 38.37 22.28 -2.83
CA ALA A 22 37.65 20.99 -2.89
C ALA A 22 37.96 20.15 -4.15
N GLN A 23 38.75 20.70 -5.09
CA GLN A 23 39.21 19.99 -6.31
C GLN A 23 40.17 18.83 -6.02
N GLY A 24 40.81 18.77 -4.84
CA GLY A 24 41.86 17.78 -4.58
C GLY A 24 41.36 16.37 -4.23
N VAL A 25 40.31 16.26 -3.41
CA VAL A 25 39.91 14.96 -2.84
C VAL A 25 38.84 14.29 -3.69
N TYR A 26 37.85 15.05 -4.17
CA TYR A 26 36.75 14.53 -4.98
C TYR A 26 37.25 14.06 -6.36
N ALA A 27 38.04 14.88 -7.06
CA ALA A 27 38.60 14.50 -8.36
C ALA A 27 39.60 13.33 -8.26
N ALA A 28 40.45 13.30 -7.23
CA ALA A 28 41.44 12.22 -7.04
C ALA A 28 40.81 10.87 -6.67
N LEU A 29 39.65 10.86 -6.00
CA LEU A 29 38.89 9.64 -5.75
C LEU A 29 38.28 9.10 -7.05
N PHE A 30 37.68 9.94 -7.88
CA PHE A 30 37.11 9.55 -9.17
C PHE A 30 38.18 9.03 -10.15
N GLU A 31 39.36 9.65 -10.16
CA GLU A 31 40.51 9.22 -10.96
C GLU A 31 41.05 7.84 -10.51
N LYS A 32 41.06 7.55 -9.20
CA LYS A 32 41.44 6.23 -8.66
C LYS A 32 40.45 5.11 -8.97
N ILE A 33 39.21 5.45 -9.32
CA ILE A 33 38.12 4.49 -9.56
C ILE A 33 37.75 4.48 -11.07
N ASN A 34 38.58 5.09 -11.94
CA ASN A 34 38.36 5.17 -13.41
C ASN A 34 36.99 5.74 -13.81
N LEU A 35 36.47 6.70 -13.04
CA LEU A 35 35.19 7.36 -13.31
C LEU A 35 35.39 8.83 -13.63
N SER A 36 34.63 9.36 -14.59
CA SER A 36 34.66 10.79 -14.91
C SER A 36 33.75 11.55 -13.93
N PRO A 37 34.28 12.57 -13.24
CA PRO A 37 33.48 13.34 -12.29
C PRO A 37 32.41 14.15 -13.04
N VAL A 38 31.13 13.92 -12.72
CA VAL A 38 30.01 14.65 -13.33
C VAL A 38 29.92 16.05 -12.72
N SER A 39 29.91 17.07 -13.58
CA SER A 39 30.04 18.50 -13.21
C SER A 39 28.76 19.12 -12.62
N SER A 40 27.62 18.46 -12.74
CA SER A 40 26.33 18.91 -12.20
C SER A 40 25.47 17.70 -11.81
N LEU A 41 25.12 17.61 -10.53
CA LEU A 41 24.14 16.65 -10.04
C LEU A 41 22.73 17.24 -10.22
N ALA A 42 21.84 16.51 -10.87
CA ALA A 42 20.42 16.69 -10.62
C ALA A 42 20.16 16.35 -9.15
N GLY A 43 19.30 17.11 -8.46
CA GLY A 43 18.98 16.83 -7.05
C GLY A 43 18.46 15.39 -6.88
N ILE A 44 18.58 14.83 -5.69
CA ILE A 44 18.12 13.46 -5.34
C ILE A 44 16.66 13.22 -5.80
N GLU A 45 15.87 14.29 -5.87
CA GLU A 45 14.51 14.33 -6.41
C GLU A 45 14.38 13.74 -7.81
N ALA A 46 15.38 13.91 -8.69
CA ALA A 46 15.39 13.32 -10.03
C ALA A 46 15.43 11.78 -10.00
N PHE A 47 15.90 11.20 -8.90
CA PHE A 47 15.99 9.74 -8.70
C PHE A 47 14.82 9.17 -7.89
N GLN A 48 13.84 9.99 -7.49
CA GLN A 48 12.60 9.49 -6.88
C GLN A 48 11.65 8.85 -7.90
N ASN A 49 11.82 9.18 -9.19
CA ASN A 49 11.03 8.61 -10.28
C ASN A 49 11.71 7.36 -10.85
N ASN A 50 10.96 6.25 -10.89
CA ASN A 50 11.48 4.94 -11.31
C ASN A 50 11.98 4.95 -12.77
N ASP A 51 11.28 5.70 -13.65
CA ASP A 51 11.65 5.85 -15.06
C ASP A 51 12.96 6.64 -15.24
N ALA A 52 13.19 7.67 -14.42
CA ALA A 52 14.41 8.47 -14.46
C ALA A 52 15.64 7.71 -13.90
N LEU A 53 15.42 6.78 -12.97
CA LEU A 53 16.46 5.90 -12.42
C LEU A 53 16.92 4.84 -13.44
N ALA A 54 16.00 4.37 -14.29
CA ALA A 54 16.27 3.38 -15.34
C ALA A 54 17.10 3.96 -16.49
N GLU A 55 16.83 5.20 -16.90
CA GLU A 55 17.53 5.90 -17.98
C GLU A 55 18.90 6.49 -17.56
N ALA A 56 19.16 6.62 -16.24
CA ALA A 56 20.43 7.15 -15.73
C ALA A 56 21.62 6.23 -16.04
N THR A 57 22.76 6.82 -16.39
CA THR A 57 24.01 6.06 -16.59
C THR A 57 24.60 5.59 -15.26
N THR A 58 25.42 4.54 -15.29
CA THR A 58 26.08 4.01 -14.08
C THR A 58 26.91 5.08 -13.38
N ASP A 59 27.59 5.94 -14.13
CA ASP A 59 28.46 7.00 -13.62
C ASP A 59 27.66 8.09 -12.90
N GLU A 60 26.48 8.44 -13.41
CA GLU A 60 25.56 9.39 -12.77
C GLU A 60 24.99 8.84 -11.45
N ARG A 61 24.59 7.55 -11.43
CA ARG A 61 24.08 6.89 -10.21
C ARG A 61 25.15 6.80 -9.11
N VAL A 62 26.39 6.46 -9.48
CA VAL A 62 27.50 6.37 -8.52
C VAL A 62 27.85 7.77 -7.99
N THR A 63 27.89 8.78 -8.86
CA THR A 63 28.15 10.17 -8.44
C THR A 63 27.07 10.67 -7.48
N ALA A 64 25.80 10.39 -7.77
CA ALA A 64 24.69 10.72 -6.89
C ALA A 64 24.82 10.02 -5.53
N ALA A 65 25.04 8.71 -5.51
CA ALA A 65 25.22 7.95 -4.28
C ALA A 65 26.38 8.48 -3.41
N VAL A 66 27.53 8.79 -4.02
CA VAL A 66 28.69 9.36 -3.31
C VAL A 66 28.36 10.74 -2.74
N SER A 67 27.63 11.58 -3.48
CA SER A 67 27.24 12.92 -3.01
C SER A 67 26.30 12.86 -1.80
N VAL A 68 25.28 11.99 -1.83
CA VAL A 68 24.35 11.76 -0.71
C VAL A 68 25.12 11.27 0.51
N PHE A 69 26.02 10.32 0.31
CA PHE A 69 26.80 9.75 1.38
C PHE A 69 27.76 10.78 2.01
N LEU A 70 28.41 11.62 1.21
CA LEU A 70 29.23 12.72 1.72
C LEU A 70 28.41 13.75 2.52
N ASP A 71 27.17 14.02 2.11
CA ASP A 71 26.30 14.93 2.84
C ASP A 71 25.79 14.32 4.16
N LEU A 72 25.47 13.02 4.18
CA LEU A 72 25.19 12.29 5.42
C LEU A 72 26.38 12.29 6.39
N LEU A 73 27.61 12.14 5.86
CA LEU A 73 28.82 12.22 6.67
C LEU A 73 29.04 13.62 7.25
N LYS A 74 28.78 14.69 6.49
CA LYS A 74 28.87 16.07 6.98
C LYS A 74 27.86 16.36 8.10
N GLN A 75 26.66 15.77 8.04
CA GLN A 75 25.65 15.91 9.09
C GLN A 75 26.00 15.10 10.34
N SER A 76 26.79 14.04 10.21
CA SER A 76 27.30 13.26 11.33
C SER A 76 28.45 13.98 12.03
N ALA A 77 28.34 14.21 13.35
CA ALA A 77 29.37 14.93 14.13
C ALA A 77 30.67 14.13 14.37
N LYS A 78 30.79 12.90 13.84
CA LYS A 78 31.96 12.04 14.03
C LYS A 78 33.02 12.33 12.97
N LYS A 79 34.26 12.54 13.41
CA LYS A 79 35.42 12.66 12.53
C LYS A 79 35.73 11.28 11.95
N VAL A 80 35.43 11.08 10.67
CA VAL A 80 35.71 9.81 9.97
C VAL A 80 37.10 9.89 9.37
N GLU A 81 38.04 9.10 9.90
CA GLU A 81 39.44 9.06 9.42
C GLU A 81 39.60 8.16 8.19
N LYS A 82 38.72 7.17 8.01
CA LYS A 82 38.74 6.25 6.87
C LYS A 82 37.34 5.80 6.48
N LEU A 83 37.12 5.74 5.17
CA LEU A 83 35.91 5.16 4.60
C LEU A 83 36.05 3.63 4.57
N ASP A 84 35.56 2.98 5.62
CA ASP A 84 35.54 1.52 5.71
C ASP A 84 34.13 1.00 5.42
N LYS A 85 34.05 -0.21 4.84
CA LYS A 85 32.79 -0.90 4.53
C LYS A 85 31.84 -0.98 5.74
N THR A 86 32.40 -1.14 6.93
CA THR A 86 31.66 -1.20 8.20
C THR A 86 30.88 0.07 8.52
N LEU A 87 31.39 1.25 8.11
CA LEU A 87 30.66 2.51 8.28
C LEU A 87 29.46 2.57 7.32
N LEU A 88 29.66 2.16 6.07
CA LEU A 88 28.58 2.09 5.08
C LEU A 88 27.49 1.12 5.53
N ASP A 89 27.86 -0.10 5.94
CA ASP A 89 26.92 -1.09 6.47
C ASP A 89 26.16 -0.57 7.70
N GLY A 90 26.81 0.22 8.56
CA GLY A 90 26.16 0.88 9.70
C GLY A 90 25.16 1.96 9.31
N HIS A 91 25.44 2.75 8.27
CA HIS A 91 24.49 3.73 7.73
C HIS A 91 23.31 3.07 7.01
N ILE A 92 23.54 1.99 6.27
CA ILE A 92 22.48 1.17 5.66
C ILE A 92 21.57 0.61 6.77
N ALA A 93 22.14 0.00 7.81
CA ALA A 93 21.36 -0.52 8.93
C ALA A 93 20.54 0.57 9.64
N ALA A 94 21.06 1.80 9.76
CA ALA A 94 20.32 2.91 10.33
C ALA A 94 19.16 3.38 9.44
N LEU A 95 19.33 3.36 8.12
CA LEU A 95 18.26 3.65 7.15
C LEU A 95 17.21 2.53 7.17
N ASP A 96 17.63 1.27 7.19
CA ASP A 96 16.74 0.13 7.26
C ASP A 96 15.90 0.15 8.55
N ASP A 97 16.50 0.53 9.69
CA ASP A 97 15.78 0.72 10.95
C ASP A 97 14.76 1.87 10.86
N GLN A 98 15.10 2.99 10.21
CA GLN A 98 14.15 4.09 10.00
C GLN A 98 12.98 3.67 9.09
N ILE A 99 13.27 2.99 7.98
CA ILE A 99 12.26 2.47 7.06
C ILE A 99 11.38 1.44 7.76
N SER A 100 11.98 0.53 8.51
CA SER A 100 11.27 -0.52 9.26
C SER A 100 10.33 0.10 10.28
N ARG A 101 10.77 1.11 11.06
CA ARG A 101 9.89 1.81 12.02
C ARG A 101 8.72 2.51 11.33
N GLN A 102 8.95 3.13 10.18
CA GLN A 102 7.89 3.80 9.44
C GLN A 102 6.91 2.78 8.86
N LEU A 103 7.41 1.68 8.30
CA LEU A 103 6.60 0.59 7.78
C LEU A 103 5.80 -0.06 8.90
N ASP A 104 6.42 -0.33 10.05
CA ASP A 104 5.75 -0.86 11.24
C ASP A 104 4.62 0.06 11.68
N ALA A 105 4.82 1.37 11.71
CA ALA A 105 3.75 2.32 12.05
C ALA A 105 2.55 2.25 11.08
N VAL A 106 2.81 2.05 9.78
CA VAL A 106 1.75 1.92 8.77
C VAL A 106 1.05 0.56 8.87
N MET A 107 1.82 -0.53 8.99
CA MET A 107 1.31 -1.90 9.06
C MET A 107 0.54 -2.17 10.36
N HIS A 108 0.90 -1.50 11.46
CA HIS A 108 0.19 -1.60 12.73
C HIS A 108 -0.93 -0.57 12.90
N HIS A 109 -1.23 0.20 11.85
CA HIS A 109 -2.36 1.11 11.87
C HIS A 109 -3.67 0.30 11.93
N PRO A 110 -4.60 0.60 12.85
CA PRO A 110 -5.81 -0.22 13.06
C PRO A 110 -6.69 -0.33 11.81
N ASP A 111 -6.79 0.75 11.02
CA ASP A 111 -7.56 0.71 9.77
C ASP A 111 -6.92 -0.19 8.71
N PHE A 112 -5.58 -0.21 8.64
CA PHE A 112 -4.86 -1.08 7.71
C PHE A 112 -5.03 -2.53 8.13
N GLN A 113 -4.82 -2.84 9.41
CA GLN A 113 -4.99 -4.18 9.95
C GLN A 113 -6.41 -4.73 9.77
N ARG A 114 -7.44 -3.89 9.89
CA ARG A 114 -8.85 -4.31 9.65
C ARG A 114 -9.08 -4.73 8.20
N VAL A 115 -8.54 -3.98 7.25
CA VAL A 115 -8.68 -4.31 5.82
C VAL A 115 -7.79 -5.52 5.48
N GLU A 116 -6.57 -5.56 5.99
CA GLU A 116 -5.64 -6.66 5.78
C GLU A 116 -6.19 -7.98 6.35
N SER A 117 -6.76 -7.98 7.56
CA SER A 117 -7.33 -9.18 8.18
C SER A 117 -8.49 -9.74 7.34
N THR A 118 -9.35 -8.87 6.81
CA THR A 118 -10.45 -9.22 5.91
C THR A 118 -9.93 -9.92 4.65
N TRP A 119 -9.00 -9.29 3.94
CA TRP A 119 -8.47 -9.84 2.69
C TRP A 119 -7.60 -11.08 2.90
N ARG A 120 -6.85 -11.15 4.00
CA ARG A 120 -6.11 -12.36 4.38
C ARG A 120 -7.05 -13.52 4.72
N GLY A 121 -8.17 -13.24 5.39
CA GLY A 121 -9.22 -14.23 5.66
C GLY A 121 -9.80 -14.79 4.37
N VAL A 122 -10.20 -13.92 3.44
CA VAL A 122 -10.70 -14.31 2.10
C VAL A 122 -9.64 -15.12 1.34
N LYS A 123 -8.38 -14.67 1.34
CA LYS A 123 -7.28 -15.39 0.70
C LYS A 123 -7.09 -16.78 1.28
N SER A 124 -7.15 -16.91 2.62
CA SER A 124 -7.07 -18.20 3.30
C SER A 124 -8.21 -19.13 2.91
N LEU A 125 -9.44 -18.62 2.77
CA LEU A 125 -10.60 -19.41 2.32
C LEU A 125 -10.41 -19.92 0.89
N ILE A 126 -9.95 -19.05 -0.01
CA ILE A 126 -9.68 -19.39 -1.41
C ILE A 126 -8.58 -20.44 -1.51
N ASP A 127 -7.47 -20.26 -0.78
CA ASP A 127 -6.32 -21.16 -0.85
C ASP A 127 -6.60 -22.56 -0.30
N GLN A 128 -7.56 -22.68 0.63
CA GLN A 128 -7.97 -23.95 1.22
C GLN A 128 -9.10 -24.65 0.43
N THR A 129 -9.71 -23.99 -0.55
CA THR A 129 -10.85 -24.51 -1.31
C THR A 129 -10.39 -25.18 -2.61
N ASP A 130 -10.78 -26.44 -2.84
CA ASP A 130 -10.57 -27.09 -4.14
C ASP A 130 -11.71 -26.75 -5.11
N PHE A 131 -11.49 -25.74 -5.95
CA PHE A 131 -12.44 -25.31 -6.98
C PHE A 131 -12.72 -26.37 -8.06
N ARG A 132 -11.95 -27.47 -8.13
CA ARG A 132 -12.24 -28.57 -9.06
C ARG A 132 -13.45 -29.41 -8.62
N GLN A 133 -13.87 -29.30 -7.36
CA GLN A 133 -15.03 -30.00 -6.80
C GLN A 133 -16.34 -29.23 -7.01
N ASN A 134 -16.43 -28.39 -8.05
CA ASN A 134 -17.61 -27.58 -8.36
C ASN A 134 -18.05 -26.67 -7.21
N VAL A 135 -17.07 -26.00 -6.57
CA VAL A 135 -17.31 -24.99 -5.54
C VAL A 135 -17.15 -23.61 -6.16
N ARG A 136 -18.09 -22.72 -5.91
CA ARG A 136 -18.04 -21.30 -6.29
C ARG A 136 -18.11 -20.45 -5.03
N ILE A 137 -17.30 -19.40 -4.99
CA ILE A 137 -17.29 -18.42 -3.90
C ILE A 137 -17.59 -17.06 -4.53
N GLU A 138 -18.57 -16.38 -3.96
CA GLU A 138 -18.95 -15.02 -4.35
C GLU A 138 -18.67 -14.04 -3.23
N LEU A 139 -18.22 -12.85 -3.59
CA LEU A 139 -17.84 -11.79 -2.66
C LEU A 139 -18.82 -10.64 -2.81
N LEU A 140 -19.52 -10.33 -1.72
CA LEU A 140 -20.38 -9.17 -1.60
C LEU A 140 -19.72 -8.15 -0.65
N ASP A 141 -19.28 -7.03 -1.21
CA ASP A 141 -18.74 -5.92 -0.42
C ASP A 141 -19.88 -5.03 0.08
N ILE A 142 -20.19 -5.16 1.37
CA ILE A 142 -21.18 -4.33 2.06
C ILE A 142 -20.73 -4.08 3.49
N SER A 143 -20.86 -2.83 3.95
CA SER A 143 -20.61 -2.49 5.36
C SER A 143 -21.79 -2.94 6.22
N LYS A 144 -21.51 -3.24 7.49
CA LYS A 144 -22.56 -3.61 8.45
C LYS A 144 -23.63 -2.53 8.58
N ASP A 145 -23.22 -1.26 8.58
CA ASP A 145 -24.13 -0.12 8.69
C ASP A 145 -25.05 0.00 7.47
N HIS A 146 -24.53 -0.20 6.26
CA HIS A 146 -25.35 -0.21 5.05
C HIS A 146 -26.32 -1.39 5.02
N LEU A 147 -25.93 -2.55 5.55
CA LEU A 147 -26.83 -3.69 5.66
C LEU A 147 -27.96 -3.43 6.67
N VAL A 148 -27.67 -2.77 7.79
CA VAL A 148 -28.72 -2.32 8.72
C VAL A 148 -29.67 -1.36 8.01
N GLN A 149 -29.12 -0.35 7.34
CA GLN A 149 -29.91 0.65 6.64
C GLN A 149 -30.80 0.02 5.56
N ASP A 150 -30.30 -0.95 4.79
CA ASP A 150 -31.09 -1.68 3.78
C ASP A 150 -32.33 -2.36 4.40
N PHE A 151 -32.19 -2.94 5.60
CA PHE A 151 -33.33 -3.54 6.30
C PHE A 151 -34.27 -2.52 6.96
N GLU A 152 -33.79 -1.33 7.29
CA GLU A 152 -34.61 -0.25 7.85
C GLU A 152 -35.41 0.48 6.76
N ASP A 153 -34.81 0.65 5.58
CA ASP A 153 -35.42 1.30 4.42
C ASP A 153 -36.47 0.39 3.74
N ALA A 154 -36.31 -0.93 3.83
CA ALA A 154 -37.23 -1.90 3.26
C ALA A 154 -38.50 -2.07 4.12
N PRO A 155 -39.72 -1.83 3.59
CA PRO A 155 -40.97 -2.04 4.33
C PRO A 155 -41.18 -3.50 4.77
N GLU A 156 -40.70 -4.43 3.93
CA GLU A 156 -40.74 -5.87 4.17
C GLU A 156 -39.39 -6.49 3.81
N ILE A 157 -39.03 -7.57 4.49
CA ILE A 157 -37.74 -8.24 4.30
C ILE A 157 -37.57 -8.79 2.88
N SER A 158 -38.67 -9.21 2.25
CA SER A 158 -38.72 -9.65 0.85
C SER A 158 -38.29 -8.55 -0.15
N GLN A 159 -38.30 -7.29 0.28
CA GLN A 159 -37.93 -6.12 -0.54
C GLN A 159 -36.53 -5.59 -0.22
N SER A 160 -35.82 -6.20 0.74
CA SER A 160 -34.44 -5.84 1.05
C SER A 160 -33.47 -6.22 -0.08
N GLY A 161 -32.37 -5.49 -0.21
CA GLY A 161 -31.33 -5.77 -1.18
C GLY A 161 -30.69 -7.15 -0.98
N LEU A 162 -30.48 -7.56 0.27
CA LEU A 162 -29.93 -8.89 0.57
C LEU A 162 -30.89 -10.02 0.10
N TYR A 163 -32.20 -9.84 0.28
CA TYR A 163 -33.18 -10.82 -0.20
C TYR A 163 -33.19 -10.90 -1.73
N ALA A 164 -33.10 -9.75 -2.41
CA ALA A 164 -33.06 -9.71 -3.86
C ALA A 164 -31.84 -10.48 -4.43
N GLN A 165 -30.66 -10.30 -3.84
CA GLN A 165 -29.45 -10.99 -4.29
C GLN A 165 -29.44 -12.48 -3.95
N THR A 166 -29.82 -12.84 -2.72
CA THR A 166 -29.70 -14.24 -2.26
C THR A 166 -30.86 -15.13 -2.70
N TYR A 167 -32.09 -14.61 -2.66
CA TYR A 167 -33.29 -15.39 -2.98
C TYR A 167 -33.73 -15.18 -4.42
N ILE A 168 -33.95 -13.93 -4.87
CA ILE A 168 -34.59 -13.68 -6.17
C ILE A 168 -33.64 -14.03 -7.32
N GLN A 169 -32.40 -13.54 -7.27
CA GLN A 169 -31.44 -13.71 -8.36
C GLN A 169 -30.92 -15.15 -8.49
N GLU A 170 -30.79 -15.87 -7.37
CA GLU A 170 -30.21 -17.22 -7.37
C GLU A 170 -31.26 -18.32 -7.15
N TYR A 171 -32.04 -18.26 -6.06
CA TYR A 171 -32.94 -19.36 -5.68
C TYR A 171 -34.23 -19.42 -6.52
N ASP A 172 -34.85 -18.27 -6.80
CA ASP A 172 -36.13 -18.16 -7.52
C ASP A 172 -35.97 -17.99 -9.04
N THR A 173 -34.74 -17.84 -9.53
CA THR A 173 -34.46 -17.67 -10.96
C THR A 173 -34.19 -19.03 -11.63
N PRO A 174 -34.89 -19.37 -12.72
CA PRO A 174 -34.63 -20.60 -13.46
C PRO A 174 -33.18 -20.65 -13.98
N GLY A 175 -32.42 -21.65 -13.52
CA GLY A 175 -31.02 -21.82 -13.89
C GLY A 175 -30.02 -21.03 -13.03
N GLY A 176 -30.47 -20.40 -11.94
CA GLY A 176 -29.60 -19.81 -10.92
C GLY A 176 -28.84 -20.85 -10.10
N GLU A 177 -27.81 -20.40 -9.38
CA GLU A 177 -26.97 -21.24 -8.53
C GLU A 177 -27.23 -20.88 -7.06
N PRO A 178 -28.11 -21.60 -6.34
CA PRO A 178 -28.52 -21.21 -5.00
C PRO A 178 -27.33 -21.20 -4.02
N ILE A 179 -27.28 -20.13 -3.21
CA ILE A 179 -26.20 -19.93 -2.26
C ILE A 179 -26.32 -20.92 -1.10
N ALA A 180 -25.31 -21.77 -0.94
CA ALA A 180 -25.33 -22.82 0.08
C ALA A 180 -25.14 -22.31 1.51
N ALA A 181 -24.33 -21.25 1.69
CA ALA A 181 -24.09 -20.61 2.97
C ALA A 181 -23.59 -19.17 2.76
N ALA A 182 -24.00 -18.26 3.64
CA ALA A 182 -23.43 -16.92 3.70
C ALA A 182 -22.43 -16.85 4.85
N ILE A 183 -21.22 -16.39 4.56
CA ILE A 183 -20.17 -16.17 5.54
C ILE A 183 -19.99 -14.67 5.68
N SER A 184 -20.16 -14.16 6.89
CA SER A 184 -19.95 -12.76 7.19
C SER A 184 -18.60 -12.51 7.85
N ASN A 185 -18.03 -11.35 7.57
CA ASN A 185 -16.87 -10.84 8.28
C ASN A 185 -17.27 -9.73 9.27
N TYR A 186 -18.42 -9.91 9.92
CA TYR A 186 -18.95 -8.95 10.89
C TYR A 186 -18.77 -9.46 12.31
N GLU A 187 -18.46 -8.53 13.21
CA GLU A 187 -18.50 -8.78 14.63
C GLU A 187 -19.87 -8.36 15.16
N PHE A 188 -20.58 -9.29 15.80
CA PHE A 188 -21.88 -9.04 16.43
C PHE A 188 -21.75 -8.97 17.95
N ASP A 189 -22.40 -7.99 18.56
CA ASP A 189 -22.50 -7.82 20.00
C ASP A 189 -23.93 -8.07 20.51
N ARG A 190 -24.15 -7.79 21.80
CA ARG A 190 -25.46 -7.91 22.44
C ARG A 190 -26.30 -6.63 22.36
N SER A 191 -25.95 -5.69 21.49
CA SER A 191 -26.70 -4.46 21.30
C SER A 191 -28.06 -4.75 20.66
N PRO A 192 -29.08 -3.90 20.91
CA PRO A 192 -30.38 -4.06 20.27
C PRO A 192 -30.32 -4.03 18.74
N GLN A 193 -29.40 -3.23 18.17
CA GLN A 193 -29.21 -3.08 16.72
C GLN A 193 -28.69 -4.39 16.10
N ASP A 194 -27.68 -5.00 16.71
CA ASP A 194 -27.12 -6.28 16.22
C ASP A 194 -28.10 -7.43 16.35
N ILE A 195 -28.85 -7.49 17.45
CA ILE A 195 -29.90 -8.51 17.64
C ILE A 195 -31.02 -8.32 16.61
N ALA A 196 -31.39 -7.08 16.28
CA ALA A 196 -32.38 -6.80 15.25
C ALA A 196 -31.88 -7.18 13.86
N LEU A 197 -30.62 -6.84 13.54
CA LEU A 197 -29.97 -7.21 12.29
C LEU A 197 -29.92 -8.74 12.12
N LEU A 198 -29.42 -9.47 13.12
CA LEU A 198 -29.37 -10.94 13.10
C LEU A 198 -30.76 -11.56 12.94
N ARG A 199 -31.80 -10.95 13.54
CA ARG A 199 -33.19 -11.41 13.38
C ARG A 199 -33.69 -11.22 11.95
N ASN A 200 -33.33 -10.12 11.29
CA ASN A 200 -33.71 -9.85 9.91
C ASN A 200 -32.95 -10.78 8.95
N ILE A 201 -31.63 -10.91 9.13
CA ILE A 201 -30.79 -11.85 8.37
C ILE A 201 -31.31 -13.28 8.53
N SER A 202 -31.67 -13.70 9.75
CA SER A 202 -32.20 -15.04 10.02
C SER A 202 -33.47 -15.34 9.22
N LYS A 203 -34.33 -14.35 8.98
CA LYS A 203 -35.53 -14.53 8.16
C LYS A 203 -35.19 -14.67 6.67
N VAL A 204 -34.22 -13.92 6.16
CA VAL A 204 -33.72 -14.07 4.78
C VAL A 204 -33.06 -15.45 4.61
N ALA A 205 -32.17 -15.82 5.53
CA ALA A 205 -31.52 -17.13 5.59
C ALA A 205 -32.53 -18.29 5.60
N ALA A 206 -33.60 -18.17 6.39
CA ALA A 206 -34.66 -19.17 6.44
C ALA A 206 -35.45 -19.27 5.12
N ALA A 207 -35.67 -18.15 4.42
CA ALA A 207 -36.36 -18.14 3.14
C ALA A 207 -35.52 -18.73 2.00
N ALA A 208 -34.22 -18.41 1.96
CA ALA A 208 -33.29 -18.90 0.94
C ALA A 208 -32.64 -20.26 1.27
N HIS A 209 -33.00 -20.88 2.41
CA HIS A 209 -32.36 -22.10 2.92
C HIS A 209 -30.82 -22.01 3.05
N MET A 210 -30.33 -20.82 3.38
CA MET A 210 -28.91 -20.47 3.40
C MET A 210 -28.50 -20.11 4.83
N PRO A 211 -27.80 -20.99 5.58
CA PRO A 211 -27.27 -20.64 6.89
C PRO A 211 -26.33 -19.43 6.80
N PHE A 212 -26.41 -18.56 7.80
CA PHE A 212 -25.54 -17.40 7.95
C PHE A 212 -24.52 -17.67 9.08
N ILE A 213 -23.25 -17.48 8.78
CA ILE A 213 -22.10 -17.77 9.65
C ILE A 213 -21.36 -16.47 9.97
#